data_AF-A0A5B0RGZ8-F1
#
_entry.id   AF-A0A5B0RGZ8-F1
#
_cell.length_a   1.000
_cell.length_b   1.000
_cell.length_c   1.000
_cell.angle_alpha   90.00
_cell.angle_beta   90.00
_cell.angle_gamma   90.00
#
_symmetry.space_group_name_H-M   'P 1'
#
loop_
_entity.id
_entity.type
_entity.pdbx_description
1 polymer ?
#
loop_
_entity_poly.entity_id
_entity_poly.type
_entity_poly.pdbx_seq_one_letter_code
_entity_poly.pdbx_strand_id
1 'polypeptide(L)'
;MDPKTQTLNVTAYEAYSPTYLSAGNGIQYGFFFAMYTALIVHVALYYHKELAEGFRSMWKSASGREGFTDLHNRLMRPYKEVPEWWYLTILLFSLATGIAFNEHYETGYPVWALFVALAMSAVFVIPCGMVYAVTNTEVTMNVLAELIGGYLLPGKPIAVMLFKSYGFVSTAQAIGYAADLSKLHPA
;
A
#
# COMPACT_ATOMS: atom_id res chain seq x y z
N MET A 1 9.96 5.21 26.14
CA MET A 1 8.83 6.08 25.72
C MET A 1 8.36 6.82 26.94
N ASP A 2 8.16 8.13 26.84
CA ASP A 2 7.61 8.92 27.95
C ASP A 2 6.09 8.74 28.00
N PRO A 3 5.51 8.26 29.12
CA PRO A 3 4.08 7.94 29.21
C PRO A 3 3.15 9.17 29.10
N LYS A 4 3.67 10.41 29.15
CA LYS A 4 2.84 11.63 29.12
C LYS A 4 2.85 12.39 27.79
N THR A 5 3.87 12.24 26.95
CA THR A 5 4.00 13.03 25.70
C THR A 5 4.05 12.19 24.43
N GLN A 6 4.06 10.85 24.52
CA GLN A 6 4.15 9.93 23.37
C GLN A 6 5.32 10.23 22.41
N THR A 7 6.29 11.03 22.85
CA THR A 7 7.47 11.43 22.10
C THR A 7 8.67 10.57 22.50
N LEU A 8 9.65 10.51 21.60
CA LEU A 8 10.96 9.94 21.87
C LEU A 8 11.66 10.77 22.97
N ASN A 9 11.91 10.14 24.12
CA ASN A 9 12.68 10.74 25.19
C ASN A 9 14.18 10.58 24.84
N VAL A 10 14.78 11.65 24.33
CA VAL A 10 16.17 11.70 23.85
C VAL A 10 17.16 11.39 24.98
N THR A 11 16.86 11.80 26.21
CA THR A 11 17.72 11.62 27.38
C THR A 11 17.77 10.16 27.86
N ALA A 12 16.64 9.45 27.79
CA ALA A 12 16.59 8.00 28.03
C ALA A 12 17.18 7.19 26.85
N TYR A 13 17.09 7.71 25.61
CA TYR A 13 17.68 7.10 24.41
C TYR A 13 19.21 7.16 24.44
N GLU A 14 19.79 8.27 24.88
CA GLU A 14 21.25 8.40 25.07
C GLU A 14 21.76 7.55 26.25
N ALA A 15 20.97 7.41 27.32
CA ALA A 15 21.33 6.59 28.49
C ALA A 15 21.27 5.07 28.22
N TYR A 16 20.43 4.62 27.28
CA TYR A 16 20.26 3.18 26.96
C TYR A 16 21.19 2.69 25.85
N SER A 17 22.10 3.55 25.36
CA SER A 17 22.99 3.37 24.21
C SER A 17 22.27 3.37 22.83
N PRO A 18 22.94 3.83 21.75
CA PRO A 18 22.32 3.92 20.42
C PRO A 18 21.80 2.55 20.00
N THR A 19 20.60 2.49 19.42
CA THR A 19 20.09 1.23 18.88
C THR A 19 20.94 0.84 17.68
N TYR A 20 21.93 -0.02 17.90
CA TYR A 20 22.73 -0.56 16.81
C TYR A 20 21.87 -1.55 16.01
N LEU A 21 21.39 -1.10 14.84
CA LEU A 21 20.94 -2.02 13.81
C LEU A 21 22.11 -2.96 13.50
N SER A 22 21.88 -4.28 13.58
CA SER A 22 22.93 -5.24 13.23
C SER A 22 23.44 -4.94 11.81
N ALA A 23 24.73 -5.18 11.55
CA ALA A 23 25.29 -4.97 10.21
C ALA A 23 24.49 -5.69 9.12
N GLY A 24 23.88 -6.84 9.46
CA GLY A 24 22.97 -7.57 8.56
C GLY A 24 21.69 -6.81 8.21
N ASN A 25 21.06 -6.14 9.18
CA ASN A 25 19.87 -5.32 8.92
C ASN A 25 20.18 -4.10 8.03
N GLY A 26 21.35 -3.49 8.20
CA GLY A 26 21.78 -2.38 7.33
C GLY A 26 21.95 -2.79 5.87
N ILE A 27 22.58 -3.95 5.63
CA ILE A 27 22.71 -4.53 4.28
C ILE A 27 21.34 -4.86 3.70
N GLN A 28 20.45 -5.46 4.51
CA GLN A 28 19.11 -5.82 4.09
C GLN A 28 18.28 -4.59 3.68
N TYR A 29 18.40 -3.47 4.38
CA TYR A 29 17.77 -2.20 3.96
C TYR A 29 18.34 -1.68 2.64
N GLY A 30 19.65 -1.80 2.41
CA GLY A 30 20.27 -1.48 1.12
C GLY A 30 19.65 -2.28 -0.04
N PHE A 31 19.45 -3.58 0.15
CA PHE A 31 18.80 -4.44 -0.84
C PHE A 31 17.33 -4.07 -1.07
N PHE A 32 16.58 -3.67 -0.03
CA PHE A 32 15.20 -3.21 -0.22
C PHE A 32 15.13 -1.94 -1.08
N PHE A 33 16.02 -0.96 -0.89
CA PHE A 33 16.06 0.24 -1.74
C PHE A 33 16.40 -0.09 -3.20
N ALA A 34 17.34 -1.02 -3.42
CA ALA A 34 17.65 -1.52 -4.76
C ALA A 34 16.45 -2.25 -5.38
N MET A 35 15.73 -3.06 -4.60
CA MET A 35 14.54 -3.78 -5.06
C MET A 35 13.41 -2.83 -5.45
N TYR A 36 13.14 -1.77 -4.69
CA TYR A 36 12.07 -0.82 -5.01
C TYR A 36 12.34 -0.04 -6.31
N THR A 37 13.59 0.38 -6.53
CA THR A 37 13.96 1.07 -7.78
C THR A 37 13.91 0.11 -8.97
N ALA A 38 14.39 -1.12 -8.81
CA ALA A 38 14.28 -2.16 -9.83
C ALA A 38 12.82 -2.49 -10.18
N LEU A 39 11.92 -2.55 -9.18
CA LEU A 39 10.49 -2.79 -9.38
C LEU A 39 9.85 -1.71 -10.26
N ILE A 40 10.09 -0.43 -9.95
CA ILE A 40 9.56 0.69 -10.75
C ILE A 40 10.09 0.63 -12.19
N VAL A 41 11.40 0.41 -12.36
CA VAL A 41 12.01 0.33 -13.70
C VAL A 41 11.47 -0.87 -14.49
N HIS A 42 11.32 -2.03 -13.84
CA HIS A 42 10.79 -3.24 -14.48
C HIS A 42 9.36 -3.04 -14.97
N VAL A 43 8.50 -2.47 -14.12
CA VAL A 43 7.10 -2.16 -14.46
C VAL A 43 7.04 -1.11 -15.58
N ALA A 44 7.85 -0.05 -15.50
CA ALA A 44 7.89 0.99 -16.51
C ALA A 44 8.41 0.49 -17.87
N LEU A 45 9.39 -0.40 -17.92
CA LEU A 45 9.93 -0.88 -19.20
C LEU A 45 9.05 -1.96 -19.84
N TYR A 46 8.67 -2.99 -19.08
CA TYR A 46 8.01 -4.17 -19.64
C TYR A 46 6.50 -3.99 -19.80
N TYR A 47 5.86 -3.29 -18.87
CA TYR A 47 4.40 -3.29 -18.77
C TYR A 47 3.76 -1.91 -19.00
N HIS A 48 4.51 -0.91 -19.49
CA HIS A 48 3.95 0.43 -19.77
C HIS A 48 2.75 0.41 -20.71
N LYS A 49 2.71 -0.50 -21.69
CA LYS A 49 1.60 -0.60 -22.65
C LYS A 49 0.35 -1.17 -21.99
N GLU A 50 0.49 -2.27 -21.26
CA GLU A 50 -0.58 -2.88 -20.47
C GLU A 50 -1.11 -1.90 -19.41
N LEU A 51 -0.20 -1.15 -18.78
CA LEU A 51 -0.56 -0.12 -17.83
C LEU A 51 -1.35 1.02 -18.49
N ALA A 52 -0.91 1.50 -19.65
CA ALA A 52 -1.61 2.55 -20.40
C ALA A 52 -3.00 2.08 -20.88
N GLU A 53 -3.13 0.83 -21.32
CA GLU A 53 -4.41 0.22 -21.71
C GLU A 53 -5.32 -0.01 -20.51
N GLY A 54 -4.78 -0.45 -19.37
CA GLY A 54 -5.48 -0.57 -18.10
C GLY A 54 -5.99 0.79 -17.58
N PHE A 55 -5.15 1.81 -17.56
CA PHE A 55 -5.57 3.17 -17.18
C PHE A 55 -6.60 3.75 -18.16
N ARG A 56 -6.42 3.52 -19.48
CA ARG A 56 -7.36 4.01 -20.50
C ARG A 56 -8.70 3.29 -20.42
N SER A 57 -8.71 2.00 -20.11
CA SER A 57 -9.95 1.23 -19.91
C SER A 57 -10.64 1.64 -18.61
N MET A 58 -9.93 1.83 -17.49
CA MET A 58 -10.52 2.40 -16.27
C MET A 58 -11.10 3.81 -16.49
N TRP A 59 -10.41 4.66 -17.27
CA TRP A 59 -10.87 6.03 -17.53
C TRP A 59 -12.06 6.09 -18.49
N LYS A 60 -12.08 5.22 -19.50
CA LYS A 60 -13.16 5.20 -20.51
C LYS A 60 -14.33 4.29 -20.13
N SER A 61 -14.13 3.38 -19.18
CA SER A 61 -15.04 2.30 -18.91
C SER A 61 -15.29 2.17 -17.40
N ALA A 62 -16.30 2.91 -16.93
CA ALA A 62 -17.17 2.43 -15.85
C ALA A 62 -18.18 1.37 -16.36
N SER A 63 -17.98 0.84 -17.59
CA SER A 63 -18.88 -0.11 -18.23
C SER A 63 -18.16 -0.90 -19.32
N GLY A 64 -17.57 -2.04 -18.95
CA GLY A 64 -17.38 -3.13 -19.91
C GLY A 64 -15.93 -3.38 -20.32
N ARG A 65 -15.42 -4.49 -19.79
CA ARG A 65 -14.35 -5.32 -20.34
C ARG A 65 -14.72 -5.85 -21.73
N GLU A 66 -14.80 -4.99 -22.73
CA GLU A 66 -15.10 -5.42 -24.12
C GLU A 66 -13.89 -6.07 -24.83
N GLY A 67 -12.71 -6.15 -24.19
CA GLY A 67 -11.47 -6.59 -24.83
C GLY A 67 -11.15 -8.09 -24.76
N PHE A 68 -11.68 -8.83 -23.79
CA PHE A 68 -11.30 -10.25 -23.61
C PHE A 68 -12.37 -11.14 -24.22
N THR A 69 -12.13 -11.60 -25.44
CA THR A 69 -13.06 -12.47 -26.20
C THR A 69 -12.79 -13.95 -25.91
N ASP A 70 -12.45 -14.28 -24.66
CA ASP A 70 -12.22 -15.66 -24.27
C ASP A 70 -13.52 -16.40 -24.00
N LEU A 71 -13.52 -17.71 -24.27
CA LEU A 71 -14.68 -18.59 -24.13
C LEU A 71 -15.27 -18.53 -22.71
N HIS A 72 -14.42 -18.29 -21.71
CA HIS A 72 -14.79 -18.14 -20.31
C HIS A 72 -15.50 -16.81 -20.01
N ASN A 73 -15.03 -15.68 -20.55
CA ASN A 73 -15.71 -14.40 -20.40
C ASN A 73 -17.13 -14.46 -21.00
N ARG A 74 -17.32 -15.23 -22.09
CA ARG A 74 -18.65 -15.53 -22.64
C ARG A 74 -19.54 -16.36 -21.70
N LEU A 75 -18.95 -17.27 -20.91
CA LEU A 75 -19.64 -18.08 -19.90
C LEU A 75 -19.86 -17.33 -18.58
N MET A 76 -19.06 -16.31 -18.30
CA MET A 76 -19.14 -15.44 -17.12
C MET A 76 -20.12 -14.26 -17.31
N ARG A 77 -20.46 -13.89 -18.56
CA ARG A 77 -21.48 -12.88 -18.91
C ARG A 77 -22.82 -12.93 -18.14
N PRO A 78 -23.36 -14.10 -17.74
CA PRO A 78 -24.61 -14.18 -16.97
C PRO A 78 -24.46 -13.75 -15.50
N TYR A 79 -23.24 -13.74 -14.95
CA TYR A 79 -23.01 -13.35 -13.56
C TYR A 79 -22.96 -11.83 -13.45
N LYS A 80 -23.90 -11.26 -12.69
CA LYS A 80 -23.95 -9.83 -12.42
C LYS A 80 -22.82 -9.46 -11.46
N GLU A 81 -21.81 -8.75 -11.96
CA GLU A 81 -20.74 -8.20 -11.12
C GLU A 81 -21.32 -7.22 -10.09
N VAL A 82 -20.70 -7.18 -8.90
CA VAL A 82 -21.11 -6.27 -7.82
C VAL A 82 -20.91 -4.83 -8.28
N PRO A 83 -21.90 -3.94 -8.13
CA PRO A 83 -21.77 -2.55 -8.55
C PRO A 83 -20.58 -1.84 -7.87
N GLU A 84 -19.82 -1.07 -8.65
CA GLU A 84 -18.61 -0.39 -8.19
C GLU A 84 -18.83 0.56 -7.00
N TRP A 85 -20.05 1.10 -6.85
CA TRP A 85 -20.41 1.98 -5.73
C TRP A 85 -20.30 1.29 -4.37
N TRP A 86 -20.49 -0.03 -4.27
CA TRP A 86 -20.30 -0.76 -3.02
C TRP A 86 -18.85 -0.65 -2.54
N TYR A 87 -17.88 -0.81 -3.43
CA TYR A 87 -16.47 -0.64 -3.08
C TYR A 87 -16.15 0.79 -2.64
N LEU A 88 -16.75 1.78 -3.30
CA LEU A 88 -16.59 3.19 -2.93
C LEU A 88 -17.17 3.48 -1.53
N THR A 89 -18.33 2.93 -1.20
CA THR A 89 -18.93 3.10 0.14
C THR A 89 -18.10 2.47 1.25
N ILE A 90 -17.54 1.28 1.03
CA ILE A 90 -16.67 0.60 2.00
C ILE A 90 -15.37 1.38 2.18
N LEU A 91 -14.81 1.92 1.10
CA LEU A 91 -13.61 2.76 1.13
C LEU A 91 -13.85 4.05 1.93
N LEU A 92 -14.97 4.74 1.69
CA LEU A 92 -15.34 5.94 2.45
C LEU A 92 -15.60 5.63 3.93
N PHE A 93 -16.26 4.52 4.23
CA PHE A 93 -16.50 4.08 5.61
C PHE A 93 -15.20 3.78 6.35
N SER A 94 -14.27 3.08 5.69
CA SER A 94 -12.93 2.79 6.23
C SER A 94 -12.14 4.08 6.47
N LEU A 95 -12.15 5.01 5.52
CA LEU A 95 -11.50 6.32 5.65
C LEU A 95 -12.09 7.14 6.80
N ALA A 96 -13.41 7.21 6.91
CA ALA A 96 -14.11 7.94 7.97
C ALA A 96 -13.77 7.36 9.35
N THR A 97 -13.76 6.04 9.47
CA THR A 97 -13.39 5.36 10.72
C THR A 97 -11.92 5.61 11.06
N GLY A 98 -11.02 5.63 10.06
CA GLY A 98 -9.61 5.96 10.25
C GLY A 98 -9.37 7.40 10.73
N ILE A 99 -10.12 8.37 10.20
CA ILE A 99 -10.07 9.77 10.65
C ILE A 99 -10.62 9.88 12.08
N ALA A 100 -11.76 9.26 12.37
CA ALA A 100 -12.37 9.27 13.69
C ALA A 100 -11.45 8.66 14.77
N PHE A 101 -10.75 7.57 14.44
CA PHE A 101 -9.77 6.96 15.35
C PHE A 101 -8.59 7.88 15.63
N ASN A 102 -8.15 8.61 14.61
CA ASN A 102 -7.04 9.54 14.73
C ASN A 102 -7.38 10.80 15.53
N GLU A 103 -8.63 11.27 15.48
CA GLU A 103 -9.10 12.38 16.33
C GLU A 103 -9.40 11.93 17.76
N HIS A 104 -9.88 10.71 17.97
CA HIS A 104 -10.23 10.23 19.31
C HIS A 104 -9.00 9.88 20.16
N TYR A 105 -7.93 9.38 19.55
CA TYR A 105 -6.68 9.10 20.24
C TYR A 105 -5.64 10.17 19.92
N GLU A 106 -5.10 10.85 20.93
CA GLU A 106 -4.03 11.87 20.84
C GLU A 106 -2.66 11.28 20.39
N THR A 107 -2.64 10.46 19.35
CA THR A 107 -1.47 9.76 18.78
C THR A 107 -0.44 10.70 18.14
N GLY A 108 -0.79 11.99 18.02
CA GLY A 108 0.05 13.00 17.40
C GLY A 108 0.27 12.79 15.89
N TYR A 109 -0.54 11.92 15.26
CA TYR A 109 -0.56 11.64 13.83
C TYR A 109 -1.49 12.63 13.13
N PRO A 110 -1.00 13.44 12.18
CA PRO A 110 -1.84 14.43 11.52
C PRO A 110 -2.67 13.80 10.41
N VAL A 111 -3.90 14.27 10.22
CA VAL A 111 -4.84 13.70 9.22
C VAL A 111 -4.27 13.76 7.79
N TRP A 112 -3.46 14.77 7.45
CA TRP A 112 -2.80 14.82 6.15
C TRP A 112 -1.84 13.64 5.91
N ALA A 113 -1.21 13.09 6.95
CA ALA A 113 -0.32 11.94 6.82
C ALA A 113 -1.10 10.66 6.45
N LEU A 114 -2.36 10.55 6.86
CA LEU A 114 -3.27 9.49 6.42
C LEU A 114 -3.43 9.51 4.90
N PHE A 115 -3.73 10.67 4.33
CA PHE A 115 -3.90 10.82 2.89
C PHE A 115 -2.60 10.55 2.13
N VAL A 116 -1.45 10.95 2.67
CA VAL A 116 -0.14 10.65 2.07
C VAL A 116 0.15 9.14 2.10
N ALA A 117 -0.14 8.45 3.21
CA ALA A 117 0.02 6.99 3.30
C ALA A 117 -0.88 6.27 2.30
N LEU A 118 -2.13 6.73 2.15
CA LEU A 118 -3.12 6.14 1.24
C LEU A 118 -2.78 6.41 -0.23
N ALA A 119 -2.31 7.62 -0.55
CA ALA A 119 -1.82 7.96 -1.88
C ALA A 119 -0.57 7.16 -2.26
N MET A 120 0.37 7.00 -1.32
CA MET A 120 1.54 6.14 -1.49
C MET A 120 1.12 4.69 -1.72
N SER A 121 0.22 4.15 -0.91
CA SER A 121 -0.33 2.81 -1.10
C SER A 121 -0.96 2.66 -2.48
N ALA A 122 -1.82 3.59 -2.91
CA ALA A 122 -2.47 3.53 -4.23
C ALA A 122 -1.46 3.51 -5.40
N VAL A 123 -0.38 4.30 -5.32
CA VAL A 123 0.66 4.33 -6.36
C VAL A 123 1.44 3.01 -6.40
N PHE A 124 1.77 2.44 -5.25
CA PHE A 124 2.60 1.23 -5.17
C PHE A 124 1.82 -0.08 -5.26
N VAL A 125 0.50 -0.08 -5.05
CA VAL A 125 -0.37 -1.24 -5.27
C VAL A 125 -0.27 -1.73 -6.72
N ILE A 126 -0.20 -0.82 -7.68
CA ILE A 126 -0.12 -1.17 -9.11
C ILE A 126 1.15 -1.96 -9.44
N PRO A 127 2.38 -1.43 -9.24
CA PRO A 127 3.60 -2.13 -9.60
C PRO A 127 3.83 -3.37 -8.73
N CYS A 128 3.51 -3.32 -7.43
CA CYS A 128 3.64 -4.49 -6.56
C CYS A 128 2.63 -5.60 -6.93
N GLY A 129 1.38 -5.24 -7.25
CA GLY A 129 0.35 -6.19 -7.64
C GLY A 129 0.67 -6.91 -8.95
N MET A 130 1.26 -6.22 -9.93
CA MET A 130 1.69 -6.84 -11.18
C MET A 130 2.83 -7.85 -11.00
N VAL A 131 3.85 -7.48 -10.24
CA VAL A 131 4.96 -8.40 -9.94
C VAL A 131 4.44 -9.60 -9.15
N TYR A 132 3.52 -9.38 -8.20
CA TYR A 132 2.86 -10.45 -7.48
C TYR A 132 2.07 -11.38 -8.42
N ALA A 133 1.33 -10.84 -9.39
CA ALA A 133 0.56 -11.66 -10.34
C ALA A 133 1.45 -12.56 -11.22
N VAL A 134 2.64 -12.09 -11.60
CA VAL A 134 3.56 -12.84 -12.49
C VAL A 134 4.47 -13.80 -11.73
N THR A 135 5.00 -13.36 -10.59
CA THR A 135 6.04 -14.10 -9.84
C THR A 135 5.53 -14.77 -8.58
N ASN A 136 4.27 -14.50 -8.19
CA ASN A 136 3.66 -14.95 -6.94
C ASN A 136 4.48 -14.58 -5.69
N THR A 137 5.33 -13.55 -5.78
CA THR A 137 6.20 -13.08 -4.69
C THR A 137 5.73 -11.71 -4.22
N GLU A 138 5.44 -11.59 -2.93
CA GLU A 138 5.00 -10.33 -2.33
C GLU A 138 6.20 -9.41 -2.05
N VAL A 139 6.18 -8.22 -2.63
CA VAL A 139 7.19 -7.20 -2.37
C VAL A 139 6.74 -6.32 -1.22
N THR A 140 7.35 -6.53 -0.05
CA THR A 140 7.01 -5.84 1.18
C THR A 140 7.45 -4.36 1.15
N MET A 141 6.48 -3.43 1.22
CA MET A 141 6.71 -1.97 1.25
C MET A 141 7.04 -1.39 2.65
N ASN A 142 7.29 -2.26 3.62
CA ASN A 142 7.39 -1.91 5.02
C ASN A 142 8.55 -0.92 5.32
N VAL A 143 9.74 -1.17 4.77
CA VAL A 143 10.94 -0.33 5.00
C VAL A 143 10.78 1.06 4.39
N LEU A 144 10.18 1.14 3.20
CA LEU A 144 9.92 2.41 2.53
C LEU A 144 8.91 3.26 3.32
N ALA A 145 7.82 2.63 3.78
CA ALA A 145 6.80 3.30 4.60
C ALA A 145 7.37 3.77 5.94
N GLU A 146 8.24 2.98 6.56
CA GLU A 146 8.92 3.34 7.81
C GLU A 146 9.88 4.53 7.63
N LEU A 147 10.65 4.56 6.55
CA LEU A 147 11.54 5.68 6.23
C LEU A 147 10.75 6.97 5.95
N ILE A 148 9.73 6.90 5.10
CA ILE A 148 8.90 8.06 4.73
C ILE A 148 8.12 8.56 5.97
N GLY A 149 7.50 7.66 6.72
CA GLY A 149 6.81 7.99 7.97
C GLY A 149 7.74 8.62 9.00
N GLY A 150 8.96 8.08 9.14
CA GLY A 150 9.99 8.61 10.04
C GLY A 150 10.46 10.01 9.66
N TYR A 151 10.56 10.32 8.36
CA TYR A 151 10.90 11.66 7.87
C TYR A 151 9.76 12.66 8.06
N LEU A 152 8.51 12.25 7.78
CA LEU A 152 7.33 13.11 7.88
C LEU A 152 6.96 13.43 9.33
N LEU A 153 7.25 12.53 10.28
CA LEU A 153 6.83 12.63 11.68
C LEU A 153 8.01 12.37 12.63
N PRO A 154 8.99 13.29 12.69
CA PRO A 154 10.17 13.11 13.52
C PRO A 154 9.80 13.08 15.00
N GLY A 155 10.35 12.12 15.74
CA GLY A 155 10.22 12.03 17.20
C GLY A 155 8.92 11.42 17.72
N LYS A 156 8.00 10.96 16.85
CA LYS A 156 6.74 10.30 17.24
C LYS A 156 6.66 8.85 16.71
N PRO A 157 7.22 7.86 17.43
CA PRO A 157 7.27 6.47 16.95
C PRO A 157 5.89 5.83 16.73
N ILE A 158 4.88 6.17 17.54
CA ILE A 158 3.51 5.69 17.37
C ILE A 158 2.93 6.16 16.03
N ALA A 159 3.16 7.43 15.69
CA ALA A 159 2.68 8.02 14.45
C ALA A 159 3.35 7.38 13.21
N VAL A 160 4.64 7.02 13.31
CA VAL A 160 5.37 6.27 12.26
C VAL A 160 4.82 4.85 12.11
N MET A 161 4.53 4.15 13.21
CA MET A 161 3.94 2.81 13.15
C MET A 161 2.54 2.81 12.54
N LEU A 162 1.74 3.85 12.81
CA LEU A 162 0.44 4.05 12.17
C LEU A 162 0.60 4.32 10.68
N PHE A 163 1.50 5.22 10.28
CA PHE A 163 1.81 5.47 8.86
C PHE A 163 2.18 4.18 8.12
N LYS A 164 3.07 3.38 8.72
CA LYS A 164 3.48 2.06 8.21
C LYS A 164 2.29 1.11 8.10
N SER A 165 1.43 1.04 9.11
CA SER A 165 0.25 0.17 9.09
C SER A 165 -0.71 0.55 7.96
N TYR A 166 -1.05 1.84 7.83
CA TYR A 166 -1.93 2.31 6.76
C TYR A 166 -1.32 2.15 5.36
N GLY A 167 -0.03 2.42 5.19
CA GLY A 167 0.63 2.28 3.89
C GLY A 167 0.88 0.82 3.46
N PHE A 168 1.40 0.00 4.37
CA PHE A 168 1.78 -1.39 4.07
C PHE A 168 0.59 -2.34 4.10
N VAL A 169 -0.21 -2.35 5.18
CA VAL A 169 -1.29 -3.33 5.34
C VAL A 169 -2.39 -3.09 4.30
N SER A 170 -2.71 -1.82 3.99
CA SER A 170 -3.66 -1.50 2.92
C SER A 170 -3.19 -2.05 1.56
N THR A 171 -1.89 -1.93 1.26
CA THR A 171 -1.31 -2.44 0.01
C THR A 171 -1.39 -3.96 -0.05
N ALA A 172 -1.01 -4.65 1.04
CA ALA A 172 -1.07 -6.11 1.10
C ALA A 172 -2.51 -6.64 0.94
N GLN A 173 -3.48 -6.01 1.61
CA GLN A 173 -4.90 -6.38 1.49
C GLN A 173 -5.45 -6.09 0.09
N ALA A 174 -5.05 -4.98 -0.53
CA ALA A 174 -5.45 -4.66 -1.90
C ALA A 174 -4.92 -5.70 -2.92
N ILE A 175 -3.66 -6.12 -2.77
CA ILE A 175 -3.05 -7.14 -3.64
C ILE A 175 -3.73 -8.50 -3.41
N GLY A 176 -3.96 -8.90 -2.15
CA GLY A 176 -4.67 -10.13 -1.82
C GLY A 176 -6.09 -10.16 -2.40
N TYR A 177 -6.81 -9.05 -2.28
CA TYR A 177 -8.13 -8.90 -2.87
C TYR A 177 -8.10 -9.01 -4.41
N ALA A 178 -7.15 -8.35 -5.08
CA ALA A 178 -6.98 -8.45 -6.52
C ALA A 178 -6.64 -9.88 -6.97
N ALA A 179 -5.79 -10.58 -6.21
CA ALA A 179 -5.45 -11.97 -6.48
C ALA A 179 -6.66 -12.90 -6.33
N ASP A 180 -7.50 -12.70 -5.31
CA ASP A 180 -8.72 -13.49 -5.13
C ASP A 180 -9.76 -13.22 -6.21
N LEU A 181 -9.92 -11.97 -6.67
CA LEU A 181 -10.76 -11.66 -7.82
C LEU A 181 -10.29 -12.36 -9.10
N SER A 182 -8.98 -12.47 -9.31
CA SER A 182 -8.41 -13.18 -10.45
C SER A 182 -8.61 -14.70 -10.36
N LYS A 183 -8.62 -15.28 -9.16
CA LYS A 183 -8.93 -16.72 -8.98
C LYS A 183 -10.42 -17.01 -9.16
N LEU A 184 -11.28 -16.08 -8.75
CA LEU A 184 -12.73 -16.21 -8.90
C LEU A 184 -13.15 -16.07 -10.38
N HIS A 185 -12.40 -15.28 -11.15
CA HIS A 185 -12.56 -15.12 -12.59
C HIS A 185 -11.30 -15.59 -13.35
N PRO A 186 -11.03 -16.90 -13.41
CA PRO A 186 -9.89 -17.40 -14.16
C PRO A 186 -10.15 -17.19 -15.66
N ALA A 187 -9.29 -16.43 -16.33
CA ALA A 187 -9.36 -16.18 -17.78
C ALA A 187 -9.43 -17.48 -18.59
#